data_AF-A0A7C2IL67-F1
#
_entry.id   AF-A0A7C2IL67-F1
#
_cell.length_a   1.000
_cell.length_b   1.000
_cell.length_c   1.000
_cell.angle_alpha   90.00
_cell.angle_beta   90.00
_cell.angle_gamma   90.00
#
_symmetry.space_group_name_H-M   'P 1'
#
loop_
_entity.id
_entity.type
_entity.pdbx_description
1 polymer ?
#
loop_
_entity_poly.entity_id
_entity_poly.type
_entity_poly.pdbx_seq_one_letter_code
_entity_poly.pdbx_strand_id
1 'polypeptide(L)'
;MKKEYFLVFATVILLLTGNYFRGNESTAAKKQSGLVLLQSLKKEFNNTSIRDVAVSYRNGQTLYSLNSYGTISVQKRESNRGSFPKEIFSHVKYPEAIAVDRQDRIYVADSEGNQIVILSRRGEIIKTFYFRNPHSLAVLSNGNIVVASPFNGQFLHLYDNEGRHIQSFGEVKIFDKSNIQQNNFLNRGKVLIDSNDNIYFVFKYAMNPSVQKYTKKGKFVLEFFVSGEAINVQAELGARYLEALRAIDSKRVGGVTIITSASIDPQTGNLWVLMNGTSTAGCIYEYSSNGEKLKEYGLFDDSAGFILDVKHIIANRPSVQVITSHGYYKFHVNYTYSKGPESVSPQTTCGPDLGWGICQSPCNPNNTQDDKNCVIALQTAVNMSNKRITQKDCSESSNHCTLSITICDITTNISTNHNVSLQCESTGGEEGCDEQICINSGGAGCYNGSCYTPLLIDLQGNGFRLTDLNGGISFDRDGSGVTRQTAWTASDSDDAWLVLDRNGNSMIDNGKELFGDSTPQPVSPRPNGFLALAEFDKTVIGGNDDGMIDSRDAIYTSLRLWTDTNHNGISEPGELHSLASRGIESIDLTYKESRRRDSHGNWFRYRAKVNSGDPAHIGRWVYDVWLLAAP
;
A
#
# COMPACT_ATOMS: atom_id res chain seq x y z
N MET A 1 -5.88 48.94 14.40
CA MET A 1 -5.46 48.40 13.09
C MET A 1 -5.14 46.88 13.09
N LYS A 2 -5.86 46.02 13.83
CA LYS A 2 -5.68 44.54 13.72
C LYS A 2 -6.96 43.69 13.88
N LYS A 3 -8.16 44.30 13.86
CA LYS A 3 -9.44 43.56 13.95
C LYS A 3 -10.33 43.63 12.69
N GLU A 4 -10.03 44.51 11.73
CA GLU A 4 -10.82 44.60 10.48
C GLU A 4 -10.28 43.73 9.33
N TYR A 5 -9.03 43.26 9.41
CA TYR A 5 -8.46 42.36 8.40
C TYR A 5 -8.96 40.91 8.51
N PHE A 6 -9.50 40.50 9.65
CA PHE A 6 -9.95 39.11 9.86
C PHE A 6 -11.35 38.86 9.30
N LEU A 7 -12.23 39.88 9.28
CA LEU A 7 -13.57 39.72 8.70
C LEU A 7 -13.53 39.70 7.17
N VAL A 8 -12.65 40.49 6.53
CA VAL A 8 -12.56 40.53 5.06
C VAL A 8 -11.94 39.24 4.50
N PHE A 9 -11.02 38.59 5.22
CA PHE A 9 -10.44 37.31 4.80
C PHE A 9 -11.43 36.13 4.95
N ALA A 10 -12.29 36.14 5.97
CA ALA A 10 -13.29 35.07 6.15
C ALA A 10 -14.40 35.12 5.09
N THR A 11 -14.80 36.32 4.63
CA THR A 11 -15.83 36.45 3.58
C THR A 11 -15.29 36.11 2.18
N VAL A 12 -13.99 36.36 1.91
CA VAL A 12 -13.36 35.97 0.63
C VAL A 12 -13.15 34.45 0.53
N ILE A 13 -12.89 33.75 1.64
CA ILE A 13 -12.77 32.28 1.63
C ILE A 13 -14.14 31.60 1.46
N LEU A 14 -15.22 32.12 2.06
CA LEU A 14 -16.57 31.59 1.84
C LEU A 14 -17.11 31.84 0.42
N LEU A 15 -16.69 32.93 -0.24
CA LEU A 15 -17.03 33.19 -1.64
C LEU A 15 -16.17 32.37 -2.63
N LEU A 16 -14.99 31.89 -2.23
CA LEU A 16 -14.14 31.02 -3.06
C LEU A 16 -14.44 29.53 -2.88
N THR A 17 -15.00 29.09 -1.74
CA THR A 17 -15.49 27.72 -1.57
C THR A 17 -16.93 27.54 -2.08
N GLY A 18 -17.75 28.60 -2.05
CA GLY A 18 -19.12 28.59 -2.60
C GLY A 18 -19.22 28.70 -4.13
N ASN A 19 -18.18 29.20 -4.81
CA ASN A 19 -18.16 29.35 -6.27
C ASN A 19 -17.43 28.23 -7.03
N TYR A 20 -16.84 27.25 -6.34
CA TYR A 20 -16.28 26.06 -7.02
C TYR A 20 -17.37 25.04 -7.44
N PHE A 21 -18.63 25.27 -7.03
CA PHE A 21 -19.81 24.48 -7.42
C PHE A 21 -20.76 25.18 -8.41
N ARG A 22 -20.36 26.32 -9.01
CA ARG A 22 -21.09 26.96 -10.11
C ARG A 22 -20.16 27.25 -11.29
N GLY A 23 -19.68 26.18 -11.90
CA GLY A 23 -19.17 26.26 -13.27
C GLY A 23 -20.34 26.50 -14.22
N ASN A 24 -20.23 27.54 -15.05
CA ASN A 24 -21.13 27.89 -16.14
C ASN A 24 -21.70 26.67 -16.86
N GLU A 25 -23.02 26.49 -16.77
CA GLU A 25 -23.79 25.79 -17.79
C GLU A 25 -23.75 26.61 -19.08
N SER A 26 -22.64 26.52 -19.83
CA SER A 26 -22.71 26.69 -21.27
C SER A 26 -23.07 25.33 -21.85
N THR A 27 -24.30 25.23 -22.30
CA THR A 27 -24.91 24.12 -23.03
C THR A 27 -24.16 23.83 -24.33
N ALA A 28 -23.04 23.14 -24.22
CA ALA A 28 -22.52 22.27 -25.26
C ALA A 28 -22.40 20.89 -24.59
N ALA A 29 -23.49 20.12 -24.64
CA ALA A 29 -23.50 18.73 -24.23
C ALA A 29 -22.37 18.00 -24.97
N LYS A 30 -21.23 17.80 -24.30
CA LYS A 30 -20.22 16.83 -24.75
C LYS A 30 -20.95 15.51 -24.80
N LYS A 31 -21.28 15.08 -26.03
CA LYS A 31 -21.99 13.84 -26.33
C LYS A 31 -21.27 12.69 -25.62
N GLN A 32 -21.80 12.29 -24.46
CA GLN A 32 -21.29 11.15 -23.71
C GLN A 32 -21.35 9.96 -24.67
N SER A 33 -20.24 9.24 -24.86
CA SER A 33 -20.20 8.06 -25.73
C SER A 33 -21.29 7.10 -25.26
N GLY A 34 -22.28 6.80 -26.11
CA GLY A 34 -23.38 5.93 -25.73
C GLY A 34 -22.90 4.56 -25.24
N LEU A 35 -23.56 4.01 -24.23
CA LEU A 35 -23.27 2.70 -23.67
C LEU A 35 -23.36 1.62 -24.76
N VAL A 36 -22.29 0.84 -24.92
CA VAL A 36 -22.24 -0.29 -25.86
C VAL A 36 -22.40 -1.60 -25.09
N LEU A 37 -23.46 -2.36 -25.34
CA LEU A 37 -23.68 -3.64 -24.67
C LEU A 37 -22.96 -4.77 -25.40
N LEU A 38 -22.00 -5.42 -24.75
CA LEU A 38 -21.26 -6.55 -25.28
C LEU A 38 -21.91 -7.88 -24.86
N GLN A 39 -22.19 -8.73 -25.85
CA GLN A 39 -22.70 -10.08 -25.63
C GLN A 39 -21.56 -11.06 -25.37
N SER A 40 -21.71 -11.91 -24.35
CA SER A 40 -20.78 -13.01 -24.08
C SER A 40 -20.78 -14.01 -25.24
N LEU A 41 -19.60 -14.48 -25.64
CA LEU A 41 -19.48 -15.55 -26.63
C LEU A 41 -19.58 -16.94 -25.99
N LYS A 42 -19.02 -17.08 -24.78
CA LYS A 42 -18.94 -18.33 -24.01
C LYS A 42 -18.45 -18.06 -22.59
N LYS A 43 -18.94 -18.85 -21.63
CA LYS A 43 -18.31 -19.02 -20.31
C LYS A 43 -17.25 -20.13 -20.40
N GLU A 44 -15.98 -19.80 -20.18
CA GLU A 44 -14.88 -20.74 -20.46
C GLU A 44 -14.63 -21.75 -19.33
N PHE A 45 -14.73 -21.36 -18.05
CA PHE A 45 -14.58 -22.26 -16.89
C PHE A 45 -15.01 -21.60 -15.57
N ASN A 46 -15.21 -22.43 -14.54
CA ASN A 46 -15.56 -22.04 -13.17
C ASN A 46 -14.31 -22.12 -12.27
N ASN A 47 -13.56 -21.03 -12.13
CA ASN A 47 -12.58 -20.88 -11.05
C ASN A 47 -12.77 -19.51 -10.40
N THR A 48 -13.22 -19.50 -9.15
CA THR A 48 -13.72 -18.31 -8.45
C THR A 48 -12.66 -17.64 -7.57
N SER A 49 -11.53 -18.32 -7.33
CA SER A 49 -10.46 -17.89 -6.41
C SER A 49 -9.35 -17.11 -7.09
N ILE A 50 -9.50 -16.73 -8.36
CA ILE A 50 -8.50 -15.94 -9.09
C ILE A 50 -8.41 -14.54 -8.45
N ARG A 51 -7.18 -14.13 -8.13
CA ARG A 51 -6.85 -12.82 -7.57
C ARG A 51 -6.30 -11.87 -8.63
N ASP A 52 -5.31 -12.31 -9.41
CA ASP A 52 -4.75 -11.54 -10.51
C ASP A 52 -4.33 -12.45 -11.67
N VAL A 53 -4.16 -11.88 -12.86
CA VAL A 53 -3.78 -12.62 -14.05
C VAL A 53 -2.77 -11.86 -14.91
N ALA A 54 -1.91 -12.62 -15.58
CA ALA A 54 -0.97 -12.11 -16.56
C ALA A 54 -0.99 -12.96 -17.84
N VAL A 55 -0.64 -12.36 -18.97
CA VAL A 55 -0.61 -13.04 -20.27
C VAL A 55 0.83 -13.12 -20.77
N SER A 56 1.20 -14.25 -21.36
CA SER A 56 2.49 -14.43 -22.02
C SER A 56 2.70 -13.38 -23.12
N TYR A 57 3.87 -12.76 -23.10
CA TYR A 57 4.30 -11.84 -24.14
C TYR A 57 4.66 -12.55 -25.44
N ARG A 58 5.16 -13.80 -25.38
CA ARG A 58 5.62 -14.53 -26.57
C ARG A 58 4.49 -14.93 -27.51
N ASN A 59 3.36 -15.37 -26.96
CA ASN A 59 2.28 -15.94 -27.75
C ASN A 59 0.94 -15.23 -27.56
N GLY A 60 0.77 -14.36 -26.56
CA GLY A 60 -0.51 -13.69 -26.25
C GLY A 60 -1.65 -14.65 -25.87
N GLN A 61 -1.38 -15.95 -25.80
CA GLN A 61 -2.35 -17.05 -25.67
C GLN A 61 -2.20 -17.79 -24.35
N THR A 62 -1.04 -17.77 -23.69
CA THR A 62 -0.87 -18.38 -22.38
C THR A 62 -1.32 -17.41 -21.29
N LEU A 63 -2.24 -17.86 -20.44
CA LEU A 63 -2.73 -17.16 -19.26
C LEU A 63 -2.06 -17.75 -18.01
N TYR A 64 -1.49 -16.89 -17.20
CA TYR A 64 -1.02 -17.17 -15.85
C TYR A 64 -2.04 -16.62 -14.87
N SER A 65 -2.60 -17.48 -14.03
CA SER A 65 -3.60 -17.10 -13.03
C SER A 65 -3.04 -17.33 -11.64
N LEU A 66 -3.00 -16.25 -10.85
CA LEU A 66 -2.64 -16.26 -9.44
C LEU A 66 -3.93 -16.33 -8.62
N ASN A 67 -4.05 -17.32 -7.74
CA ASN A 67 -5.20 -17.43 -6.83
C ASN A 67 -4.91 -16.79 -5.46
N SER A 68 -5.95 -16.63 -4.66
CA SER A 68 -5.84 -16.07 -3.30
C SER A 68 -5.04 -16.93 -2.30
N TYR A 69 -4.64 -18.16 -2.68
CA TYR A 69 -3.91 -19.09 -1.81
C TYR A 69 -2.42 -19.21 -2.15
N GLY A 70 -1.89 -18.40 -3.08
CA GLY A 70 -0.49 -18.52 -3.47
C GLY A 70 -0.19 -19.42 -4.65
N THR A 71 -1.20 -20.05 -5.24
CA THR A 71 -1.01 -20.95 -6.37
C THR A 71 -1.01 -20.19 -7.69
N ILE A 72 -0.01 -20.47 -8.53
CA ILE A 72 0.03 -20.02 -9.92
C ILE A 72 -0.33 -21.20 -10.81
N SER A 73 -1.31 -20.96 -11.67
CA SER A 73 -1.74 -21.92 -12.68
C SER A 73 -1.55 -21.37 -14.10
N VAL A 74 -1.21 -22.26 -15.03
CA VAL A 74 -0.98 -21.96 -16.45
C VAL A 74 -2.03 -22.63 -17.30
N GLN A 75 -2.55 -21.89 -18.28
CA GLN A 75 -3.46 -22.42 -19.29
C GLN A 75 -3.29 -21.75 -20.66
N LYS A 76 -3.67 -22.44 -21.73
CA LYS A 76 -3.84 -21.81 -23.07
C LYS A 76 -5.26 -21.27 -23.20
N ARG A 77 -5.39 -20.01 -23.61
CA ARG A 77 -6.65 -19.26 -23.83
C ARG A 77 -7.54 -19.86 -24.93
N GLU A 78 -7.04 -20.75 -25.79
CA GLU A 78 -7.80 -21.30 -26.93
C GLU A 78 -7.86 -22.84 -26.96
N SER A 79 -7.73 -23.51 -25.80
CA SER A 79 -7.88 -24.96 -25.80
C SER A 79 -9.36 -25.36 -26.00
N ASN A 80 -9.70 -25.88 -27.18
CA ASN A 80 -11.02 -26.43 -27.53
C ASN A 80 -11.41 -27.69 -26.72
N ARG A 81 -10.57 -28.13 -25.80
CA ARG A 81 -10.82 -29.21 -24.84
C ARG A 81 -10.46 -28.66 -23.48
N GLY A 82 -11.34 -28.78 -22.50
CA GLY A 82 -11.17 -28.25 -21.13
C GLY A 82 -9.86 -28.68 -20.46
N SER A 83 -8.74 -28.11 -20.87
CA SER A 83 -7.44 -28.32 -20.24
C SER A 83 -7.52 -27.58 -18.92
N PHE A 84 -7.60 -28.34 -17.84
CA PHE A 84 -7.57 -27.78 -16.51
C PHE A 84 -6.27 -26.96 -16.32
N PRO A 85 -6.34 -25.84 -15.59
CA PRO A 85 -5.15 -25.06 -15.28
C PRO A 85 -4.09 -25.96 -14.65
N LYS A 86 -2.87 -25.96 -15.19
CA LYS A 86 -1.76 -26.71 -14.61
C LYS A 86 -1.11 -25.85 -13.53
N GLU A 87 -1.10 -26.31 -12.29
CA GLU A 87 -0.35 -25.67 -11.22
C GLU A 87 1.15 -25.79 -11.47
N ILE A 88 1.86 -24.68 -11.30
CA ILE A 88 3.31 -24.59 -11.52
C ILE A 88 4.07 -24.05 -10.30
N PHE A 89 3.38 -23.47 -9.32
CA PHE A 89 4.00 -22.85 -8.14
C PHE A 89 2.97 -22.65 -7.00
N SER A 90 3.41 -22.74 -5.74
CA SER A 90 2.54 -22.63 -4.55
C SER A 90 3.26 -22.22 -3.24
N HIS A 91 4.29 -21.36 -3.30
CA HIS A 91 5.17 -21.05 -2.14
C HIS A 91 5.22 -19.54 -1.76
N VAL A 92 4.10 -18.83 -1.82
CA VAL A 92 3.99 -17.42 -1.41
C VAL A 92 2.91 -17.28 -0.34
N LYS A 93 3.10 -16.35 0.61
CA LYS A 93 2.23 -16.22 1.78
C LYS A 93 0.92 -15.54 1.44
N TYR A 94 1.00 -14.35 0.85
CA TYR A 94 -0.17 -13.57 0.44
C TYR A 94 0.14 -12.82 -0.85
N PRO A 95 -0.10 -13.44 -2.02
CA PRO A 95 0.26 -12.80 -3.26
C PRO A 95 -0.79 -11.75 -3.67
N GLU A 96 -0.40 -10.54 -4.04
CA GLU A 96 -1.33 -9.48 -4.45
C GLU A 96 -1.43 -9.32 -5.97
N ALA A 97 -0.30 -9.48 -6.66
CA ALA A 97 -0.23 -9.26 -8.10
C ALA A 97 0.72 -10.21 -8.82
N ILE A 98 0.44 -10.42 -10.09
CA ILE A 98 1.28 -11.19 -11.01
C ILE A 98 1.55 -10.37 -12.28
N ALA A 99 2.81 -10.38 -12.74
CA ALA A 99 3.15 -9.89 -14.06
C ALA A 99 4.08 -10.86 -14.78
N VAL A 100 4.22 -10.66 -16.09
CA VAL A 100 5.08 -11.44 -16.95
C VAL A 100 5.94 -10.48 -17.76
N ASP A 101 7.18 -10.84 -18.06
CA ASP A 101 8.05 -10.05 -18.92
C ASP A 101 8.13 -10.60 -20.37
N ARG A 102 8.93 -9.94 -21.23
CA ARG A 102 9.11 -10.35 -22.63
C ARG A 102 9.76 -11.73 -22.80
N GLN A 103 10.40 -12.27 -21.77
CA GLN A 103 11.01 -13.60 -21.78
C GLN A 103 10.06 -14.68 -21.22
N ASP A 104 8.85 -14.30 -20.80
CA ASP A 104 7.89 -15.11 -20.02
C ASP A 104 8.41 -15.50 -18.62
N ARG A 105 9.27 -14.69 -18.00
CA ARG A 105 9.51 -14.80 -16.56
C ARG A 105 8.30 -14.23 -15.82
N ILE A 106 7.92 -14.89 -14.72
CA ILE A 106 6.74 -14.55 -13.93
C ILE A 106 7.21 -13.80 -12.69
N TYR A 107 6.55 -12.70 -12.37
CA TYR A 107 6.86 -11.85 -11.23
C TYR A 107 5.65 -11.82 -10.31
N VAL A 108 5.86 -12.07 -9.03
CA VAL A 108 4.81 -12.13 -8.02
C VAL A 108 5.10 -11.12 -6.92
N ALA A 109 4.14 -10.27 -6.62
CA ALA A 109 4.10 -9.44 -5.41
C ALA A 109 3.54 -10.28 -4.28
N ASP A 110 4.35 -10.63 -3.29
CA ASP A 110 3.93 -11.35 -2.08
C ASP A 110 3.94 -10.38 -0.89
N SER A 111 2.77 -9.86 -0.51
CA SER A 111 2.61 -8.77 0.47
C SER A 111 3.03 -9.22 1.87
N GLU A 112 2.40 -10.27 2.40
CA GLU A 112 2.76 -10.85 3.71
C GLU A 112 4.19 -11.41 3.70
N GLY A 113 4.64 -11.93 2.55
CA GLY A 113 6.03 -12.35 2.38
C GLY A 113 7.03 -11.19 2.36
N ASN A 114 6.57 -9.95 2.21
CA ASN A 114 7.38 -8.75 2.01
C ASN A 114 8.46 -8.96 0.94
N GLN A 115 8.06 -9.50 -0.21
CA GLN A 115 9.01 -9.89 -1.24
C GLN A 115 8.41 -9.84 -2.64
N ILE A 116 9.30 -9.65 -3.62
CA ILE A 116 9.02 -9.94 -5.02
C ILE A 116 9.69 -11.26 -5.38
N VAL A 117 8.90 -12.21 -5.88
CA VAL A 117 9.38 -13.52 -6.33
C VAL A 117 9.38 -13.56 -7.85
N ILE A 118 10.53 -13.88 -8.44
CA ILE A 118 10.73 -14.02 -9.89
C ILE A 118 10.89 -15.50 -10.22
N LEU A 119 10.03 -16.01 -11.09
CA LEU A 119 9.98 -17.39 -11.50
C LEU A 119 10.29 -17.55 -12.99
N SER A 120 10.78 -18.73 -13.36
CA SER A 120 10.80 -19.18 -14.74
C SER A 120 9.37 -19.43 -15.22
N ARG A 121 9.18 -19.48 -16.54
CA ARG A 121 7.88 -19.89 -17.15
C ARG A 121 7.37 -21.25 -16.69
N ARG A 122 8.22 -22.07 -16.05
CA ARG A 122 7.88 -23.39 -15.50
C ARG A 122 7.58 -23.35 -14.00
N GLY A 123 7.67 -22.19 -13.36
CA GLY A 123 7.42 -22.00 -11.92
C GLY A 123 8.65 -22.19 -11.03
N GLU A 124 9.85 -22.34 -11.59
CA GLU A 124 11.09 -22.45 -10.79
C GLU A 124 11.50 -21.07 -10.29
N ILE A 125 11.85 -20.93 -9.01
CA ILE A 125 12.35 -19.66 -8.46
C ILE A 125 13.69 -19.33 -9.12
N ILE A 126 13.73 -18.20 -9.83
CA ILE A 126 14.97 -17.63 -10.37
C ILE A 126 15.60 -16.73 -9.31
N LYS A 127 14.78 -15.89 -8.67
CA LYS A 127 15.25 -14.87 -7.74
C LYS A 127 14.12 -14.43 -6.82
N THR A 128 14.50 -14.02 -5.62
CA THR A 128 13.62 -13.31 -4.68
C THR A 128 14.37 -12.10 -4.15
N PHE A 129 13.70 -10.98 -4.01
CA PHE A 129 14.24 -9.82 -3.30
C PHE A 129 13.18 -9.22 -2.37
N TYR A 130 13.64 -8.61 -1.28
CA TYR A 130 12.77 -7.98 -0.30
C TYR A 130 12.12 -6.74 -0.91
N PHE A 131 10.81 -6.60 -0.67
CA PHE A 131 10.06 -5.39 -0.96
C PHE A 131 8.93 -5.31 0.06
N ARG A 132 8.78 -4.19 0.75
CA ARG A 132 7.76 -4.06 1.78
C ARG A 132 6.36 -3.99 1.18
N ASN A 133 5.47 -4.90 1.59
CA ASN A 133 4.05 -4.93 1.25
C ASN A 133 3.74 -4.55 -0.23
N PRO A 134 4.25 -5.32 -1.22
CA PRO A 134 3.98 -5.03 -2.62
C PRO A 134 2.51 -5.30 -2.97
N HIS A 135 1.82 -4.33 -3.58
CA HIS A 135 0.41 -4.49 -3.99
C HIS A 135 0.21 -4.72 -5.48
N SER A 136 1.02 -4.08 -6.32
CA SER A 136 0.96 -4.27 -7.77
C SER A 136 2.36 -4.17 -8.36
N LEU A 137 2.63 -4.85 -9.46
CA LEU A 137 3.90 -4.74 -10.16
C LEU A 137 3.71 -4.86 -11.66
N ALA A 138 4.64 -4.28 -12.42
CA ALA A 138 4.75 -4.48 -13.86
C ALA A 138 6.22 -4.38 -14.29
N VAL A 139 6.54 -4.96 -15.45
CA VAL A 139 7.92 -5.09 -15.92
C VAL A 139 8.10 -4.33 -17.23
N LEU A 140 9.10 -3.45 -17.26
CA LEU A 140 9.50 -2.68 -18.45
C LEU A 140 10.23 -3.56 -19.45
N SER A 141 10.31 -3.13 -20.71
CA SER A 141 10.96 -3.88 -21.78
C SER A 141 12.45 -4.17 -21.56
N ASN A 142 13.12 -3.34 -20.76
CA ASN A 142 14.52 -3.51 -20.37
C ASN A 142 14.70 -4.45 -19.16
N GLY A 143 13.60 -4.98 -18.59
CA GLY A 143 13.62 -5.86 -17.42
C GLY A 143 13.56 -5.14 -16.07
N ASN A 144 13.56 -3.81 -16.05
CA ASN A 144 13.31 -3.05 -14.83
C ASN A 144 11.89 -3.29 -14.34
N ILE A 145 11.72 -3.24 -13.03
CA ILE A 145 10.48 -3.62 -12.35
C ILE A 145 9.91 -2.36 -11.71
N VAL A 146 8.66 -2.04 -12.03
CA VAL A 146 7.90 -1.00 -11.34
C VAL A 146 7.00 -1.70 -10.34
N VAL A 147 7.16 -1.39 -9.06
CA VAL A 147 6.32 -1.91 -7.98
C VAL A 147 5.52 -0.77 -7.39
N ALA A 148 4.22 -0.99 -7.22
CA ALA A 148 3.32 -0.07 -6.56
C ALA A 148 3.06 -0.52 -5.11
N SER A 149 3.43 0.34 -4.18
CA SER A 149 3.10 0.21 -2.76
C SER A 149 3.26 1.57 -2.09
N PRO A 150 2.24 2.12 -1.42
CA PRO A 150 2.35 3.42 -0.78
C PRO A 150 3.20 3.39 0.51
N PHE A 151 4.40 3.95 0.47
CA PHE A 151 5.25 4.19 1.64
C PHE A 151 6.25 5.33 1.39
N ASN A 152 6.77 5.93 2.47
CA ASN A 152 7.71 7.06 2.40
C ASN A 152 7.20 8.24 1.53
N GLY A 153 5.89 8.46 1.52
CA GLY A 153 5.24 9.53 0.74
C GLY A 153 5.17 9.28 -0.77
N GLN A 154 5.62 8.12 -1.25
CA GLN A 154 5.55 7.72 -2.66
C GLN A 154 4.74 6.43 -2.81
N PHE A 155 4.19 6.17 -4.01
CA PHE A 155 3.44 4.94 -4.26
C PHE A 155 3.97 4.11 -5.44
N LEU A 156 4.99 4.58 -6.18
CA LEU A 156 5.69 3.81 -7.21
C LEU A 156 7.19 3.75 -6.93
N HIS A 157 7.77 2.58 -7.15
CA HIS A 157 9.17 2.31 -6.91
C HIS A 157 9.76 1.52 -8.09
N LEU A 158 10.81 2.06 -8.69
CA LEU A 158 11.51 1.47 -9.82
C LEU A 158 12.75 0.72 -9.32
N TYR A 159 12.87 -0.53 -9.76
CA TYR A 159 14.01 -1.41 -9.49
C TYR A 159 14.62 -1.87 -10.82
N ASP A 160 15.90 -2.18 -10.81
CA ASP A 160 16.51 -2.89 -11.95
C ASP A 160 16.17 -4.38 -11.92
N ASN A 161 16.59 -5.09 -12.97
CA ASN A 161 16.47 -6.54 -13.09
C ASN A 161 17.32 -7.31 -12.05
N GLU A 162 18.24 -6.64 -11.36
CA GLU A 162 18.96 -7.17 -10.20
C GLU A 162 18.23 -6.92 -8.86
N GLY A 163 17.06 -6.28 -8.86
CA GLY A 163 16.33 -5.97 -7.63
C GLY A 163 16.98 -4.88 -6.79
N ARG A 164 17.88 -4.07 -7.37
CA ARG A 164 18.39 -2.85 -6.73
C ARG A 164 17.42 -1.70 -7.00
N HIS A 165 17.17 -0.92 -5.97
CA HIS A 165 16.32 0.27 -6.08
C HIS A 165 17.00 1.32 -6.98
N ILE A 166 16.24 1.88 -7.91
CA ILE A 166 16.68 2.98 -8.79
C ILE A 166 16.13 4.31 -8.28
N GLN A 167 14.82 4.37 -8.07
CA GLN A 167 14.13 5.59 -7.62
C GLN A 167 12.71 5.26 -7.16
N SER A 168 12.12 6.20 -6.43
CA SER A 168 10.71 6.18 -6.04
C SER A 168 10.05 7.47 -6.53
N PHE A 169 8.79 7.38 -6.96
CA PHE A 169 8.05 8.48 -7.59
C PHE A 169 6.54 8.28 -7.43
N GLY A 170 5.77 9.31 -7.82
CA GLY A 170 4.32 9.35 -7.61
C GLY A 170 3.99 9.66 -6.15
N GLU A 171 3.55 10.89 -5.90
CA GLU A 171 3.34 11.40 -4.54
C GLU A 171 1.99 10.94 -3.96
N VAL A 172 2.04 10.40 -2.74
CA VAL A 172 0.84 9.99 -1.99
C VAL A 172 -0.08 11.19 -1.82
N LYS A 173 -1.31 11.07 -2.33
CA LYS A 173 -2.36 12.07 -2.20
C LYS A 173 -2.95 12.05 -0.79
N ILE A 174 -3.24 13.23 -0.25
CA ILE A 174 -3.82 13.39 1.07
C ILE A 174 -5.35 13.45 0.95
N PHE A 175 -6.01 12.40 1.42
CA PHE A 175 -7.47 12.29 1.54
C PHE A 175 -7.93 12.42 3.00
N ASP A 176 -7.07 12.05 3.94
CA ASP A 176 -7.26 12.13 5.38
C ASP A 176 -6.06 12.82 6.04
N LYS A 177 -6.22 14.06 6.51
CA LYS A 177 -5.09 14.80 7.10
C LYS A 177 -4.63 14.20 8.45
N SER A 178 -5.50 13.44 9.11
CA SER A 178 -5.24 12.85 10.42
C SER A 178 -4.75 11.41 10.37
N ASN A 179 -4.87 10.73 9.22
CA ASN A 179 -4.58 9.31 9.12
C ASN A 179 -3.71 8.99 7.89
N ILE A 180 -2.40 8.85 8.14
CA ILE A 180 -1.41 8.50 7.11
C ILE A 180 -1.67 7.11 6.53
N GLN A 181 -2.04 6.13 7.36
CA GLN A 181 -2.28 4.76 6.90
C GLN A 181 -3.53 4.67 6.00
N GLN A 182 -4.56 5.45 6.31
CA GLN A 182 -5.71 5.62 5.43
C GLN A 182 -5.33 6.26 4.09
N ASN A 183 -4.41 7.24 4.08
CA ASN A 183 -3.89 7.77 2.82
C ASN A 183 -3.10 6.71 2.05
N ASN A 184 -2.26 5.93 2.72
CA ASN A 184 -1.54 4.83 2.08
C ASN A 184 -2.54 3.86 1.42
N PHE A 185 -3.58 3.45 2.13
CA PHE A 185 -4.64 2.60 1.57
C PHE A 185 -5.32 3.22 0.34
N LEU A 186 -5.75 4.48 0.42
CA LEU A 186 -6.46 5.16 -0.66
C LEU A 186 -5.58 5.43 -1.90
N ASN A 187 -4.26 5.41 -1.73
CA ASN A 187 -3.28 5.53 -2.81
C ASN A 187 -2.83 4.16 -3.36
N ARG A 188 -3.45 3.04 -2.95
CA ARG A 188 -3.20 1.75 -3.60
C ARG A 188 -3.87 1.69 -4.97
N GLY A 189 -3.23 0.97 -5.88
CA GLY A 189 -3.63 0.95 -7.27
C GLY A 189 -3.00 -0.17 -8.09
N LYS A 190 -3.35 -0.21 -9.37
CA LYS A 190 -2.78 -1.15 -10.34
C LYS A 190 -1.75 -0.42 -11.21
N VAL A 191 -0.55 -0.99 -11.34
CA VAL A 191 0.45 -0.49 -12.29
C VAL A 191 0.39 -1.29 -13.60
N LEU A 192 0.46 -0.59 -14.73
CA LEU A 192 0.41 -1.15 -16.08
C LEU A 192 1.49 -0.50 -16.94
N ILE A 193 2.00 -1.25 -17.93
CA ILE A 193 3.01 -0.78 -18.88
C ILE A 193 2.48 -0.91 -20.30
N ASP A 194 2.62 0.15 -21.11
CA ASP A 194 2.31 0.08 -22.54
C ASP A 194 3.51 -0.41 -23.38
N SER A 195 3.30 -0.60 -24.69
CA SER A 195 4.35 -1.07 -25.60
C SER A 195 5.56 -0.14 -25.73
N ASN A 196 5.44 1.11 -25.28
CA ASN A 196 6.47 2.14 -25.30
C ASN A 196 7.15 2.34 -23.92
N ASP A 197 6.91 1.44 -22.96
CA ASP A 197 7.37 1.53 -21.58
C ASP A 197 6.81 2.75 -20.81
N ASN A 198 5.66 3.31 -21.23
CA ASN A 198 4.96 4.27 -20.38
C ASN A 198 4.29 3.52 -19.23
N ILE A 199 4.42 4.09 -18.04
CA ILE A 199 3.91 3.54 -16.80
C ILE A 199 2.56 4.21 -16.52
N TYR A 200 1.51 3.40 -16.35
CA TYR A 200 0.19 3.86 -15.95
C TYR A 200 -0.09 3.37 -14.54
N PHE A 201 -0.53 4.28 -13.67
CA PHE A 201 -0.98 3.95 -12.32
C PHE A 201 -2.46 4.28 -12.18
N VAL A 202 -3.26 3.27 -11.88
CA VAL A 202 -4.71 3.36 -11.76
C VAL A 202 -5.08 3.31 -10.28
N PHE A 203 -5.58 4.41 -9.73
CA PHE A 203 -6.03 4.47 -8.34
C PHE A 203 -7.30 3.63 -8.15
N LYS A 204 -7.25 2.62 -7.28
CA LYS A 204 -8.39 1.69 -7.10
C LYS A 204 -9.41 2.18 -6.07
N TYR A 205 -8.95 2.87 -5.03
CA TYR A 205 -9.76 3.21 -3.84
C TYR A 205 -9.96 4.71 -3.66
N ALA A 206 -9.30 5.54 -4.47
CA ALA A 206 -9.42 7.00 -4.38
C ALA A 206 -10.81 7.46 -4.79
N MET A 207 -11.47 8.26 -3.94
CA MET A 207 -12.82 8.82 -4.19
C MET A 207 -12.87 9.73 -5.43
N ASN A 208 -11.72 10.27 -5.85
CA ASN A 208 -11.54 10.88 -7.15
C ASN A 208 -10.72 9.93 -8.04
N PRO A 209 -11.35 8.90 -8.64
CA PRO A 209 -10.66 7.86 -9.36
C PRO A 209 -9.95 8.46 -10.57
N SER A 210 -8.65 8.27 -10.60
CA SER A 210 -7.76 8.88 -11.58
C SER A 210 -6.77 7.85 -12.09
N VAL A 211 -6.18 8.18 -13.24
CA VAL A 211 -5.07 7.45 -13.81
C VAL A 211 -3.95 8.43 -14.04
N GLN A 212 -2.78 8.10 -13.53
CA GLN A 212 -1.56 8.86 -13.78
C GLN A 212 -0.65 8.11 -14.75
N LYS A 213 -0.06 8.86 -15.67
CA LYS A 213 0.88 8.34 -16.66
C LYS A 213 2.26 8.93 -16.39
N TYR A 214 3.27 8.07 -16.48
CA TYR A 214 4.68 8.40 -16.32
C TYR A 214 5.49 7.84 -17.49
N THR A 215 6.64 8.45 -17.75
CA THR A 215 7.65 7.88 -18.64
C THR A 215 8.32 6.67 -17.98
N LYS A 216 9.03 5.85 -18.76
CA LYS A 216 9.87 4.75 -18.23
C LYS A 216 10.92 5.15 -17.20
N LYS A 217 11.26 6.44 -17.12
CA LYS A 217 12.19 7.02 -16.14
C LYS A 217 11.46 7.63 -14.94
N GLY A 218 10.18 7.35 -14.72
CA GLY A 218 9.42 7.86 -13.57
C GLY A 218 9.02 9.34 -13.64
N LYS A 219 9.28 10.04 -14.76
CA LYS A 219 8.81 11.43 -14.94
C LYS A 219 7.31 11.45 -15.20
N PHE A 220 6.56 12.23 -14.43
CA PHE A 220 5.13 12.47 -14.62
C PHE A 220 4.83 13.05 -16.02
N VAL A 221 3.78 12.54 -16.66
CA VAL A 221 3.33 12.96 -17.99
C VAL A 221 1.98 13.67 -17.89
N LEU A 222 0.97 12.97 -17.37
CA LEU A 222 -0.38 13.50 -17.24
C LEU A 222 -1.18 12.72 -16.18
N GLU A 223 -2.28 13.33 -15.75
CA GLU A 223 -3.33 12.71 -14.96
C GLU A 223 -4.67 12.98 -15.61
N PHE A 224 -5.54 11.97 -15.65
CA PHE A 224 -6.94 12.13 -16.05
C PHE A 224 -7.87 11.39 -15.11
N PHE A 225 -9.10 11.88 -14.99
CA PHE A 225 -10.12 11.30 -14.13
C PHE A 225 -10.99 10.32 -14.91
N VAL A 226 -11.30 9.20 -14.27
CA VAL A 226 -12.22 8.21 -14.84
C VAL A 226 -13.63 8.67 -14.51
N SER A 227 -14.50 8.78 -15.52
CA SER A 227 -15.86 9.34 -15.37
C SER A 227 -16.93 8.45 -16.00
N GLY A 228 -18.07 8.35 -15.32
CA GLY A 228 -19.18 7.45 -15.67
C GLY A 228 -20.22 7.43 -14.57
N GLU A 229 -21.46 7.05 -14.90
CA GLU A 229 -22.55 6.98 -13.91
C GLU A 229 -22.24 5.95 -12.80
N ALA A 230 -21.77 4.75 -13.17
CA ALA A 230 -21.35 3.73 -12.21
C ALA A 230 -20.22 4.23 -11.29
N ILE A 231 -19.24 4.95 -11.87
CA ILE A 231 -18.11 5.52 -11.13
C ILE A 231 -18.60 6.50 -10.07
N ASN A 232 -19.50 7.40 -10.47
CA ASN A 232 -20.01 8.43 -9.58
C ASN A 232 -20.69 7.81 -8.36
N VAL A 233 -21.45 6.73 -8.56
CA VAL A 233 -22.09 6.00 -7.45
C VAL A 233 -21.05 5.36 -6.52
N GLN A 234 -20.05 4.65 -7.07
CA GLN A 234 -19.00 4.00 -6.26
C GLN A 234 -18.14 5.04 -5.51
N ALA A 235 -17.81 6.17 -6.15
CA ALA A 235 -17.05 7.26 -5.57
C ALA A 235 -17.83 7.97 -4.45
N GLU A 236 -19.12 8.26 -4.67
CA GLU A 236 -20.00 8.82 -3.64
C GLU A 236 -20.11 7.88 -2.44
N LEU A 237 -20.32 6.58 -2.68
CA LEU A 237 -20.38 5.58 -1.62
C LEU A 237 -19.05 5.50 -0.86
N GLY A 238 -17.91 5.50 -1.55
CA GLY A 238 -16.59 5.50 -0.94
C GLY A 238 -16.34 6.73 -0.05
N ALA A 239 -16.78 7.91 -0.49
CA ALA A 239 -16.65 9.14 0.29
C ALA A 239 -17.49 9.10 1.57
N ARG A 240 -18.75 8.67 1.46
CA ARG A 240 -19.64 8.52 2.62
C ARG A 240 -19.16 7.45 3.59
N TYR A 241 -18.62 6.35 3.05
CA TYR A 241 -18.00 5.31 3.85
C TYR A 241 -16.84 5.85 4.67
N LEU A 242 -15.93 6.61 4.05
CA LEU A 242 -14.78 7.17 4.74
C LEU A 242 -15.21 8.16 5.84
N GLU A 243 -16.22 9.00 5.58
CA GLU A 243 -16.79 9.90 6.60
C GLU A 243 -17.38 9.12 7.78
N ALA A 244 -18.19 8.10 7.50
CA ALA A 244 -18.78 7.27 8.55
C ALA A 244 -17.71 6.50 9.35
N LEU A 245 -16.70 5.97 8.67
CA LEU A 245 -15.59 5.25 9.30
C LEU A 245 -14.83 6.15 10.27
N ARG A 246 -14.52 7.39 9.87
CA ARG A 246 -13.85 8.38 10.73
C ARG A 246 -14.64 8.70 11.99
N ALA A 247 -15.97 8.80 11.87
CA ALA A 247 -16.85 9.09 12.99
C ALA A 247 -16.91 7.93 14.00
N ILE A 248 -16.74 6.69 13.52
CA ILE A 248 -16.73 5.48 14.35
C ILE A 248 -15.35 5.26 14.98
N ASP A 249 -14.29 5.33 14.17
CA ASP A 249 -12.92 5.05 14.57
C ASP A 249 -11.92 5.75 13.61
N SER A 250 -11.44 6.93 14.03
CA SER A 250 -10.51 7.75 13.23
C SER A 250 -9.16 7.08 12.89
N LYS A 251 -8.77 6.02 13.61
CA LYS A 251 -7.52 5.27 13.34
C LYS A 251 -7.71 4.11 12.37
N ARG A 252 -8.97 3.78 12.04
CA ARG A 252 -9.30 2.66 11.15
C ARG A 252 -8.84 2.93 9.72
N VAL A 253 -8.51 1.85 9.01
CA VAL A 253 -8.12 1.89 7.60
C VAL A 253 -9.06 1.01 6.78
N GLY A 254 -9.54 1.55 5.66
CA GLY A 254 -10.34 0.78 4.70
C GLY A 254 -10.95 1.65 3.62
N GLY A 255 -11.72 1.01 2.74
CA GLY A 255 -12.44 1.72 1.70
C GLY A 255 -13.18 0.82 0.72
N VAL A 256 -13.89 1.48 -0.19
CA VAL A 256 -14.62 0.84 -1.27
C VAL A 256 -13.72 0.74 -2.49
N THR A 257 -13.71 -0.42 -3.14
CA THR A 257 -13.04 -0.61 -4.42
C THR A 257 -13.87 0.09 -5.51
N ILE A 258 -13.37 1.20 -6.04
CA ILE A 258 -14.03 1.99 -7.08
C ILE A 258 -13.64 1.48 -8.47
N ILE A 259 -12.34 1.25 -8.68
CA ILE A 259 -11.82 0.58 -9.88
C ILE A 259 -11.34 -0.81 -9.48
N THR A 260 -11.89 -1.84 -10.10
CA THR A 260 -11.54 -3.23 -9.81
C THR A 260 -10.22 -3.61 -10.46
N SER A 261 -10.06 -3.32 -11.75
CA SER A 261 -8.85 -3.65 -12.51
C SER A 261 -8.73 -2.79 -13.76
N ALA A 262 -7.62 -2.91 -14.46
CA ALA A 262 -7.41 -2.27 -15.74
C ALA A 262 -6.43 -3.09 -16.60
N SER A 263 -6.48 -2.88 -17.92
CA SER A 263 -5.60 -3.49 -18.91
C SER A 263 -5.26 -2.47 -19.98
N ILE A 264 -4.08 -2.59 -20.58
CA ILE A 264 -3.72 -1.84 -21.79
C ILE A 264 -3.90 -2.78 -22.98
N ASP A 265 -4.61 -2.34 -24.01
CA ASP A 265 -4.72 -3.08 -25.26
C ASP A 265 -3.40 -2.94 -26.05
N PRO A 266 -2.65 -4.02 -26.27
CA PRO A 266 -1.33 -3.96 -26.89
C PRO A 266 -1.38 -3.49 -28.36
N GLN A 267 -2.54 -3.59 -29.03
CA GLN A 267 -2.68 -3.18 -30.44
C GLN A 267 -2.91 -1.68 -30.58
N THR A 268 -3.71 -1.10 -29.68
CA THR A 268 -4.13 0.32 -29.78
C THR A 268 -3.38 1.22 -28.80
N GLY A 269 -2.82 0.67 -27.72
CA GLY A 269 -2.29 1.43 -26.59
C GLY A 269 -3.39 2.06 -25.72
N ASN A 270 -4.67 1.76 -25.98
CA ASN A 270 -5.78 2.27 -25.19
C ASN A 270 -5.83 1.61 -23.82
N LEU A 271 -6.19 2.39 -22.81
CA LEU A 271 -6.42 1.92 -21.45
C LEU A 271 -7.88 1.47 -21.31
N TRP A 272 -8.08 0.26 -20.78
CA TRP A 272 -9.38 -0.32 -20.47
C TRP A 272 -9.52 -0.43 -18.96
N VAL A 273 -10.36 0.40 -18.37
CA VAL A 273 -10.64 0.43 -16.93
C VAL A 273 -11.89 -0.39 -16.64
N LEU A 274 -11.80 -1.34 -15.72
CA LEU A 274 -12.87 -2.25 -15.31
C LEU A 274 -13.30 -1.94 -13.87
N MET A 275 -14.60 -1.95 -13.65
CA MET A 275 -15.21 -1.83 -12.33
C MET A 275 -16.52 -2.58 -12.25
N ASN A 276 -16.96 -2.81 -11.01
CA ASN A 276 -18.31 -3.30 -10.77
C ASN A 276 -19.33 -2.37 -11.41
N GLY A 277 -20.16 -2.94 -12.28
CA GLY A 277 -21.14 -2.20 -13.06
C GLY A 277 -22.42 -1.92 -12.30
N THR A 278 -23.31 -1.21 -12.99
CA THR A 278 -24.72 -1.10 -12.61
C THR A 278 -25.57 -1.72 -13.72
N SER A 279 -26.83 -2.05 -13.42
CA SER A 279 -27.77 -2.51 -14.45
C SER A 279 -28.07 -1.46 -15.55
N THR A 280 -27.60 -0.23 -15.41
CA THR A 280 -27.87 0.91 -16.32
C THR A 280 -26.62 1.55 -16.91
N ALA A 281 -25.43 1.22 -16.41
CA ALA A 281 -24.17 1.86 -16.80
C ALA A 281 -23.04 0.84 -17.04
N GLY A 282 -22.00 1.27 -17.76
CA GLY A 282 -20.93 0.40 -18.20
C GLY A 282 -20.03 -0.12 -17.08
N CYS A 283 -19.55 -1.35 -17.25
CA CYS A 283 -18.53 -1.99 -16.41
C CYS A 283 -17.12 -1.68 -16.93
N ILE A 284 -16.99 -1.30 -18.21
CA ILE A 284 -15.70 -1.05 -18.85
C ILE A 284 -15.67 0.32 -19.52
N TYR A 285 -14.58 1.05 -19.29
CA TYR A 285 -14.34 2.37 -19.84
C TYR A 285 -13.01 2.37 -20.61
N GLU A 286 -13.09 2.66 -21.90
CA GLU A 286 -11.92 2.72 -22.79
C GLU A 286 -11.46 4.17 -22.95
N TYR A 287 -10.16 4.40 -22.71
CA TYR A 287 -9.51 5.70 -22.81
C TYR A 287 -8.34 5.65 -23.80
N SER A 288 -8.15 6.74 -24.53
CA SER A 288 -6.95 6.94 -25.35
C SER A 288 -5.72 7.11 -24.47
N SER A 289 -4.53 6.99 -25.07
CA SER A 289 -3.25 7.19 -24.37
C SER A 289 -3.04 8.61 -23.83
N ASN A 290 -3.88 9.58 -24.26
CA ASN A 290 -3.92 10.97 -23.81
C ASN A 290 -5.00 11.22 -22.73
N GLY A 291 -5.74 10.19 -22.31
CA GLY A 291 -6.76 10.29 -21.26
C GLY A 291 -8.14 10.70 -21.75
N GLU A 292 -8.42 10.64 -23.05
CA GLU A 292 -9.76 10.92 -23.59
C GLU A 292 -10.63 9.67 -23.53
N LYS A 293 -11.82 9.76 -22.92
CA LYS A 293 -12.79 8.66 -22.92
C LYS A 293 -13.30 8.41 -24.33
N LEU A 294 -13.06 7.21 -24.85
CA LEU A 294 -13.46 6.80 -26.18
C LEU A 294 -14.83 6.12 -26.15
N LYS A 295 -14.99 5.14 -25.26
CA LYS A 295 -16.18 4.27 -25.21
C LYS A 295 -16.46 3.79 -23.79
N GLU A 296 -17.71 3.40 -23.58
CA GLU A 296 -18.20 2.77 -22.36
C GLU A 296 -18.97 1.50 -22.74
N TYR A 297 -18.72 0.40 -22.03
CA TYR A 297 -19.30 -0.91 -22.35
C TYR A 297 -19.99 -1.54 -21.16
N GLY A 298 -21.21 -2.04 -21.38
CA GLY A 298 -21.92 -2.96 -20.49
C GLY A 298 -21.65 -4.41 -20.90
N LEU A 299 -21.79 -5.33 -19.95
CA LEU A 299 -21.55 -6.76 -20.17
C LEU A 299 -22.84 -7.55 -19.97
N PHE A 300 -23.20 -8.40 -20.93
CA PHE A 300 -24.40 -9.23 -20.88
C PHE A 300 -24.11 -10.68 -21.29
N ASP A 301 -24.78 -11.61 -20.64
CA ASP A 301 -24.79 -13.04 -20.95
C ASP A 301 -26.23 -13.57 -20.93
N ASP A 302 -26.60 -14.43 -21.88
CA ASP A 302 -27.98 -14.91 -22.01
C ASP A 302 -28.46 -15.72 -20.79
N SER A 303 -27.54 -16.37 -20.07
CA SER A 303 -27.86 -17.20 -18.91
C SER A 303 -27.75 -16.44 -17.59
N ALA A 304 -26.81 -15.50 -17.49
CA ALA A 304 -26.54 -14.75 -16.26
C ALA A 304 -27.12 -13.33 -16.25
N GLY A 305 -27.63 -12.83 -17.37
CA GLY A 305 -28.08 -11.45 -17.52
C GLY A 305 -26.91 -10.45 -17.52
N PHE A 306 -27.10 -9.29 -16.90
CA PHE A 306 -26.04 -8.30 -16.75
C PHE A 306 -24.93 -8.82 -15.82
N ILE A 307 -23.69 -8.75 -16.30
CA ILE A 307 -22.51 -9.12 -15.53
C ILE A 307 -22.00 -7.88 -14.81
N LEU A 308 -22.35 -7.74 -13.53
CA LEU A 308 -22.03 -6.56 -12.73
C LEU A 308 -20.88 -6.78 -11.74
N ASP A 309 -20.65 -8.03 -11.33
CA ASP A 309 -19.55 -8.43 -10.44
C ASP A 309 -18.35 -8.83 -11.29
N VAL A 310 -17.28 -8.05 -11.22
CA VAL A 310 -16.08 -8.24 -12.04
C VAL A 310 -14.83 -8.14 -11.17
N LYS A 311 -13.81 -8.91 -11.50
CA LYS A 311 -12.53 -9.01 -10.79
C LYS A 311 -11.35 -8.55 -11.63
N HIS A 312 -11.30 -8.96 -12.89
CA HIS A 312 -10.16 -8.67 -13.76
C HIS A 312 -10.54 -8.55 -15.22
N ILE A 313 -9.78 -7.77 -16.00
CA ILE A 313 -9.95 -7.59 -17.44
C ILE A 313 -8.65 -7.89 -18.18
N ILE A 314 -8.75 -8.49 -19.36
CA ILE A 314 -7.66 -8.59 -20.31
C ILE A 314 -8.15 -8.07 -21.65
N ALA A 315 -7.64 -6.91 -22.05
CA ALA A 315 -7.95 -6.30 -23.34
C ALA A 315 -6.94 -6.79 -24.39
N ASN A 316 -7.41 -7.49 -25.42
CA ASN A 316 -6.60 -7.86 -26.58
C ASN A 316 -7.51 -8.00 -27.80
N ARG A 317 -7.64 -6.92 -28.57
CA ARG A 317 -8.58 -6.85 -29.68
C ARG A 317 -8.40 -8.03 -30.67
N PRO A 318 -9.49 -8.55 -31.25
CA PRO A 318 -10.85 -8.01 -31.20
C PRO A 318 -11.66 -8.47 -29.98
N SER A 319 -11.05 -9.20 -29.03
CA SER A 319 -11.75 -9.72 -27.86
C SER A 319 -11.34 -9.03 -26.55
N VAL A 320 -12.25 -9.02 -25.59
CA VAL A 320 -11.97 -8.64 -24.21
C VAL A 320 -12.40 -9.79 -23.33
N GLN A 321 -11.57 -10.14 -22.37
CA GLN A 321 -11.89 -11.18 -21.41
C GLN A 321 -12.09 -10.55 -20.04
N VAL A 322 -13.12 -11.02 -19.34
CA VAL A 322 -13.49 -10.52 -18.03
C VAL A 322 -13.62 -11.70 -17.08
N ILE A 323 -12.93 -11.59 -15.95
CA ILE A 323 -12.98 -12.54 -14.85
C ILE A 323 -13.96 -11.99 -13.83
N THR A 324 -14.86 -12.83 -13.34
CA THR A 324 -15.89 -12.49 -12.34
C THR A 324 -15.81 -13.47 -11.17
N SER A 325 -16.58 -13.26 -10.09
CA SER A 325 -16.69 -14.29 -9.03
C SER A 325 -17.38 -15.56 -9.51
N HIS A 326 -18.05 -15.52 -10.67
CA HIS A 326 -18.84 -16.62 -11.21
C HIS A 326 -18.14 -17.33 -12.37
N GLY A 327 -16.99 -16.84 -12.82
CA GLY A 327 -16.18 -17.47 -13.86
C GLY A 327 -15.63 -16.48 -14.87
N TYR A 328 -15.21 -17.04 -15.98
CA TYR A 328 -14.49 -16.31 -17.02
C TYR A 328 -15.35 -16.14 -18.27
N TYR A 329 -15.46 -14.91 -18.77
CA TYR A 329 -16.25 -14.52 -19.93
C TYR A 329 -15.38 -13.92 -21.02
N LYS A 330 -15.67 -14.27 -22.28
CA LYS A 330 -15.05 -13.68 -23.47
C LYS A 330 -16.10 -12.89 -24.26
N PHE A 331 -15.76 -11.65 -24.60
CA PHE A 331 -16.57 -10.72 -25.37
C PHE A 331 -15.83 -10.33 -26.64
N HIS A 332 -16.56 -10.06 -27.72
CA HIS A 332 -15.98 -9.50 -28.94
C HIS A 332 -16.40 -8.04 -29.06
N VAL A 333 -15.45 -7.12 -29.19
CA VAL A 333 -15.71 -5.67 -29.10
C VAL A 333 -16.66 -5.16 -30.18
N ASN A 334 -16.71 -5.86 -31.33
CA ASN A 334 -17.61 -5.54 -32.44
C ASN A 334 -18.97 -6.27 -32.38
N TYR A 335 -19.19 -7.18 -31.43
CA TYR A 335 -20.43 -7.96 -31.33
C TYR A 335 -21.28 -7.30 -30.25
N THR A 336 -22.15 -6.38 -30.69
CA THR A 336 -23.08 -5.68 -29.81
C THR A 336 -24.36 -6.49 -29.65
N TYR A 337 -24.93 -6.50 -28.46
CA TYR A 337 -26.24 -7.10 -28.21
C TYR A 337 -27.30 -6.44 -29.11
N SER A 338 -27.96 -7.24 -29.94
CA SER A 338 -28.80 -6.75 -31.05
C SER A 338 -30.22 -6.37 -30.65
N LYS A 339 -30.68 -6.75 -29.45
CA LYS A 339 -31.91 -6.23 -28.86
C LYS A 339 -31.53 -5.01 -28.03
N GLY A 340 -31.98 -3.81 -28.40
CA GLY A 340 -31.52 -2.57 -27.76
C GLY A 340 -31.67 -2.55 -26.22
N PRO A 341 -31.01 -1.61 -25.52
CA PRO A 341 -31.09 -1.45 -24.07
C PRO A 341 -32.54 -1.30 -23.55
N GLU A 342 -33.47 -0.86 -24.40
CA GLU A 342 -34.91 -0.76 -24.10
C GLU A 342 -35.58 -2.13 -23.81
N SER A 343 -35.01 -3.24 -24.30
CA SER A 343 -35.58 -4.59 -24.10
C SER A 343 -35.20 -5.24 -22.76
N VAL A 344 -34.29 -4.62 -22.00
CA VAL A 344 -33.86 -5.08 -20.68
C VAL A 344 -34.09 -3.94 -19.69
N SER A 345 -35.38 -3.61 -19.49
CA SER A 345 -35.76 -2.57 -18.54
C SER A 345 -35.27 -2.93 -17.13
N PRO A 346 -34.58 -2.03 -16.41
CA PRO A 346 -34.47 -2.15 -14.96
C PRO A 346 -35.88 -2.25 -14.36
N GLN A 347 -36.05 -2.99 -13.27
CA GLN A 347 -37.37 -3.12 -12.63
C GLN A 347 -37.96 -1.71 -12.37
N THR A 348 -39.10 -1.44 -12.98
CA THR A 348 -39.72 -0.11 -13.12
C THR A 348 -40.54 0.32 -11.91
N THR A 349 -40.50 -0.45 -10.82
CA THR A 349 -41.25 -0.13 -9.60
C THR A 349 -40.42 -0.47 -8.38
N CYS A 350 -40.17 0.53 -7.55
CA CYS A 350 -39.44 0.32 -6.30
C CYS A 350 -40.21 -0.63 -5.38
N GLY A 351 -39.55 -1.73 -4.99
CA GLY A 351 -40.03 -2.64 -3.95
C GLY A 351 -40.02 -1.99 -2.55
N PRO A 352 -40.64 -2.61 -1.53
CA PRO A 352 -40.67 -2.07 -0.16
C PRO A 352 -39.26 -1.92 0.44
N ASP A 353 -39.12 -1.03 1.42
CA ASP A 353 -37.89 -0.94 2.21
C ASP A 353 -37.73 -2.21 3.06
N LEU A 354 -36.67 -2.98 2.84
CA LEU A 354 -36.41 -4.20 3.60
C LEU A 354 -35.50 -3.95 4.82
N GLY A 355 -34.96 -2.74 4.98
CA GLY A 355 -34.03 -2.41 6.06
C GLY A 355 -32.75 -3.28 6.07
N TRP A 356 -31.88 -3.06 7.06
CA TRP A 356 -30.56 -3.67 7.12
C TRP A 356 -30.49 -5.07 7.78
N GLY A 357 -31.61 -5.79 7.93
CA GLY A 357 -31.69 -7.00 8.77
C GLY A 357 -31.00 -8.30 8.26
N ILE A 358 -30.71 -8.44 6.97
CA ILE A 358 -30.31 -9.74 6.38
C ILE A 358 -28.79 -10.02 6.40
N CYS A 359 -27.95 -8.98 6.44
CA CYS A 359 -26.49 -9.16 6.43
C CYS A 359 -25.93 -9.03 7.85
N GLN A 360 -25.84 -10.16 8.56
CA GLN A 360 -25.38 -10.17 9.94
C GLN A 360 -23.85 -10.20 10.09
N SER A 361 -23.07 -10.61 9.07
CA SER A 361 -21.59 -10.71 9.19
C SER A 361 -20.77 -10.67 7.88
N PRO A 362 -20.99 -9.73 6.93
CA PRO A 362 -20.45 -9.84 5.55
C PRO A 362 -18.92 -9.72 5.40
N CYS A 363 -18.17 -9.54 6.49
CA CYS A 363 -16.73 -9.36 6.52
C CYS A 363 -16.15 -10.25 7.63
N ASN A 364 -15.57 -11.40 7.25
CA ASN A 364 -14.91 -12.39 8.11
C ASN A 364 -15.76 -12.98 9.27
N PRO A 365 -15.93 -14.32 9.35
CA PRO A 365 -16.68 -14.97 10.44
C PRO A 365 -16.03 -14.84 11.83
N ASN A 366 -14.76 -14.40 11.93
CA ASN A 366 -14.05 -14.25 13.21
C ASN A 366 -14.54 -13.08 14.07
N ASN A 367 -15.44 -12.22 13.55
CA ASN A 367 -16.20 -11.24 14.33
C ASN A 367 -15.32 -10.28 15.17
N THR A 368 -14.19 -9.86 14.61
CA THR A 368 -13.34 -8.87 15.27
C THR A 368 -14.09 -7.54 15.37
N GLN A 369 -13.80 -6.72 16.39
CA GLN A 369 -14.44 -5.40 16.54
C GLN A 369 -14.19 -4.51 15.31
N ASP A 370 -13.12 -4.79 14.59
CA ASP A 370 -12.62 -4.10 13.41
C ASP A 370 -13.56 -4.26 12.22
N ASP A 371 -13.92 -5.51 11.93
CA ASP A 371 -14.88 -5.84 10.87
C ASP A 371 -16.25 -5.22 11.16
N LYS A 372 -16.66 -5.16 12.44
CA LYS A 372 -17.92 -4.52 12.84
C LYS A 372 -17.94 -3.03 12.53
N ASN A 373 -16.87 -2.30 12.87
CA ASN A 373 -16.80 -0.84 12.64
C ASN A 373 -16.89 -0.52 11.15
N CYS A 374 -16.19 -1.29 10.34
CA CYS A 374 -16.25 -1.26 8.89
C CYS A 374 -17.66 -1.50 8.32
N VAL A 375 -18.34 -2.52 8.84
CA VAL A 375 -19.71 -2.84 8.45
C VAL A 375 -20.66 -1.71 8.83
N ILE A 376 -20.55 -1.16 10.05
CA ILE A 376 -21.37 -0.02 10.50
C ILE A 376 -21.11 1.19 9.59
N ALA A 377 -19.85 1.46 9.23
CA ALA A 377 -19.52 2.55 8.31
C ALA A 377 -20.21 2.36 6.94
N LEU A 378 -20.17 1.15 6.38
CA LEU A 378 -20.86 0.83 5.14
C LEU A 378 -22.39 0.97 5.28
N GLN A 379 -22.95 0.54 6.41
CA GLN A 379 -24.37 0.69 6.73
C GLN A 379 -24.82 2.15 6.72
N THR A 380 -24.04 3.03 7.34
CA THR A 380 -24.28 4.47 7.31
C THR A 380 -24.12 5.02 5.89
N ALA A 381 -23.12 4.57 5.15
CA ALA A 381 -22.74 5.09 3.84
C ALA A 381 -23.69 4.75 2.69
N VAL A 382 -24.55 3.75 2.82
CA VAL A 382 -25.54 3.41 1.78
C VAL A 382 -26.87 4.15 1.94
N ASN A 383 -27.13 4.77 3.10
CA ASN A 383 -28.39 5.47 3.35
C ASN A 383 -28.35 6.86 2.70
N MET A 384 -28.56 6.93 1.38
CA MET A 384 -28.35 8.13 0.56
C MET A 384 -29.63 8.97 0.48
N SER A 385 -29.51 10.30 0.51
CA SER A 385 -30.66 11.18 0.30
C SER A 385 -31.31 10.92 -1.06
N ASN A 386 -32.64 10.83 -1.09
CA ASN A 386 -33.43 10.53 -2.30
C ASN A 386 -33.19 9.15 -2.93
N LYS A 387 -32.56 8.22 -2.22
CA LYS A 387 -32.34 6.84 -2.68
C LYS A 387 -32.64 5.86 -1.54
N ARG A 388 -33.23 4.72 -1.87
CA ARG A 388 -33.60 3.68 -0.90
C ARG A 388 -33.08 2.33 -1.33
N ILE A 389 -32.54 1.55 -0.41
CA ILE A 389 -32.15 0.17 -0.71
C ILE A 389 -33.39 -0.72 -0.65
N THR A 390 -33.64 -1.48 -1.71
CA THR A 390 -34.83 -2.35 -1.82
C THR A 390 -34.50 -3.83 -1.78
N GLN A 391 -33.24 -4.22 -1.99
CA GLN A 391 -32.75 -5.59 -1.86
C GLN A 391 -31.25 -5.57 -1.57
N LYS A 392 -30.78 -6.60 -0.86
CA LYS A 392 -29.36 -6.81 -0.61
C LYS A 392 -29.01 -8.29 -0.52
N ASP A 393 -27.88 -8.64 -1.10
CA ASP A 393 -27.27 -9.97 -1.02
C ASP A 393 -25.78 -9.81 -0.67
N CYS A 394 -25.33 -10.50 0.38
CA CYS A 394 -23.98 -10.42 0.89
C CYS A 394 -23.22 -11.71 0.59
N SER A 395 -21.97 -11.58 0.13
CA SER A 395 -21.04 -12.71 -0.02
C SER A 395 -19.72 -12.42 0.68
N GLU A 396 -19.22 -13.42 1.40
CA GLU A 396 -18.02 -13.32 2.24
C GLU A 396 -16.80 -13.98 1.58
N SER A 397 -15.63 -13.39 1.79
CA SER A 397 -14.32 -14.01 1.59
C SER A 397 -13.35 -13.53 2.68
N SER A 398 -12.19 -14.17 2.80
CA SER A 398 -11.29 -14.00 3.96
C SER A 398 -10.97 -12.55 4.33
N ASN A 399 -10.76 -11.64 3.35
CA ASN A 399 -10.42 -10.22 3.59
C ASN A 399 -11.20 -9.22 2.69
N HIS A 400 -12.21 -9.69 1.93
CA HIS A 400 -13.01 -8.84 1.06
C HIS A 400 -14.48 -9.16 1.19
N CYS A 401 -15.29 -8.11 1.25
CA CYS A 401 -16.74 -8.23 1.36
C CYS A 401 -17.32 -7.72 0.05
N THR A 402 -18.06 -8.57 -0.65
CA THR A 402 -18.80 -8.13 -1.84
C THR A 402 -20.27 -8.12 -1.49
N LEU A 403 -20.85 -6.92 -1.58
CA LEU A 403 -22.24 -6.64 -1.33
C LEU A 403 -22.92 -6.28 -2.64
N SER A 404 -23.98 -7.00 -2.98
CA SER A 404 -24.89 -6.63 -4.05
C SER A 404 -26.04 -5.84 -3.43
N ILE A 405 -26.26 -4.60 -3.85
CA ILE A 405 -27.37 -3.75 -3.40
C ILE A 405 -28.25 -3.34 -4.58
N THR A 406 -29.56 -3.30 -4.35
CA THR A 406 -30.50 -2.64 -5.25
C THR A 406 -30.85 -1.28 -4.68
N ILE A 407 -30.53 -0.23 -5.43
CA ILE A 407 -30.83 1.16 -5.08
C ILE A 407 -32.01 1.64 -5.92
N CYS A 408 -33.10 1.99 -5.26
CA CYS A 408 -34.23 2.73 -5.82
C CYS A 408 -33.95 4.23 -5.72
N ASP A 409 -34.02 4.94 -6.85
CA ASP A 409 -34.13 6.39 -6.85
C ASP A 409 -35.58 6.79 -6.63
N ILE A 410 -35.87 7.50 -5.53
CA ILE A 410 -37.26 7.84 -5.18
C ILE A 410 -37.86 8.92 -6.07
N THR A 411 -37.03 9.67 -6.81
CA THR A 411 -37.49 10.73 -7.71
C THR A 411 -37.90 10.18 -9.06
N THR A 412 -37.15 9.18 -9.56
CA THR A 412 -37.44 8.53 -10.86
C THR A 412 -38.25 7.25 -10.70
N ASN A 413 -38.33 6.70 -9.49
CA ASN A 413 -38.91 5.39 -9.16
C ASN A 413 -38.23 4.21 -9.90
N ILE A 414 -36.97 4.37 -10.26
CA ILE A 414 -36.16 3.36 -10.98
C ILE A 414 -35.24 2.64 -10.00
N SER A 415 -35.26 1.30 -10.04
CA SER A 415 -34.35 0.46 -9.24
C SER A 415 -33.15 0.02 -10.07
N THR A 416 -31.96 0.12 -9.49
CA THR A 416 -30.69 -0.22 -10.14
C THR A 416 -29.88 -1.14 -9.23
N ASN A 417 -29.29 -2.20 -9.81
CA ASN A 417 -28.44 -3.12 -9.08
C ASN A 417 -26.99 -2.63 -9.13
N HIS A 418 -26.30 -2.68 -8.00
CA HIS A 418 -24.91 -2.25 -7.83
C HIS A 418 -24.14 -3.30 -7.03
N ASN A 419 -22.92 -3.59 -7.46
CA ASN A 419 -22.00 -4.42 -6.69
C ASN A 419 -20.91 -3.58 -6.05
N VAL A 420 -20.79 -3.69 -4.74
CA VAL A 420 -19.85 -2.93 -3.92
C VAL A 420 -18.86 -3.90 -3.32
N SER A 421 -17.58 -3.67 -3.56
CA SER A 421 -16.51 -4.46 -2.96
C SER A 421 -15.83 -3.62 -1.88
N LEU A 422 -16.01 -4.01 -0.63
CA LEU A 422 -15.38 -3.39 0.53
C LEU A 422 -14.07 -4.11 0.86
N GLN A 423 -13.06 -3.31 1.20
CA GLN A 423 -11.82 -3.81 1.78
C GLN A 423 -11.58 -3.12 3.12
N CYS A 424 -11.53 -3.93 4.15
CA CYS A 424 -11.32 -3.51 5.52
C CYS A 424 -10.01 -4.06 6.03
N GLU A 425 -9.25 -3.19 6.69
CA GLU A 425 -7.99 -3.57 7.29
C GLU A 425 -8.09 -3.33 8.80
N SER A 426 -7.62 -4.31 9.58
CA SER A 426 -7.36 -4.10 11.01
C SER A 426 -6.45 -2.88 11.11
N THR A 427 -6.90 -1.79 11.74
CA THR A 427 -6.17 -0.52 11.97
C THR A 427 -4.90 -0.36 11.14
N GLY A 428 -5.02 -0.28 9.80
CA GLY A 428 -3.89 -0.32 8.88
C GLY A 428 -2.94 -1.47 9.20
N GLY A 429 -3.23 -2.68 8.70
CA GLY A 429 -2.45 -3.87 8.99
C GLY A 429 -0.96 -3.51 8.91
N GLU A 430 -0.32 -3.52 10.08
CA GLU A 430 1.09 -3.23 10.23
C GLU A 430 1.86 -4.39 9.59
N GLU A 431 1.93 -4.42 8.25
CA GLU A 431 2.92 -5.23 7.54
C GLU A 431 4.25 -4.48 7.47
N GLY A 432 4.79 -4.19 8.64
CA GLY A 432 6.22 -4.07 8.78
C GLY A 432 6.61 -4.68 10.11
N CYS A 433 7.69 -5.44 10.06
CA CYS A 433 8.11 -6.41 11.06
C CYS A 433 7.05 -7.45 11.47
N ASP A 434 7.51 -8.69 11.57
CA ASP A 434 6.73 -9.76 12.20
C ASP A 434 6.63 -9.41 13.69
N GLU A 435 5.45 -8.98 14.14
CA GLU A 435 5.18 -8.57 15.52
C GLU A 435 5.54 -9.69 16.51
N GLN A 436 5.38 -10.96 16.09
CA GLN A 436 5.82 -12.13 16.86
C GLN A 436 7.34 -12.25 16.95
N ILE A 437 8.12 -11.71 16.00
CA ILE A 437 9.58 -11.64 16.13
C ILE A 437 9.99 -10.56 17.12
N CYS A 438 9.40 -9.36 17.13
CA CYS A 438 9.76 -8.35 18.15
C CYS A 438 9.28 -8.82 19.55
N ILE A 439 8.05 -9.31 19.69
CA ILE A 439 7.43 -9.72 20.97
C ILE A 439 8.05 -11.00 21.55
N ASN A 440 8.17 -12.10 20.78
CA ASN A 440 8.83 -13.32 21.28
C ASN A 440 10.32 -13.09 21.53
N SER A 441 10.84 -11.97 21.02
CA SER A 441 12.23 -11.61 21.18
C SER A 441 12.57 -10.52 22.21
N GLY A 442 11.61 -10.16 23.05
CA GLY A 442 11.83 -9.25 24.19
C GLY A 442 11.87 -7.78 23.82
N GLY A 443 11.49 -7.41 22.59
CA GLY A 443 11.16 -6.04 22.20
C GLY A 443 9.68 -5.74 22.40
N ALA A 444 9.32 -4.46 22.50
CA ALA A 444 7.95 -4.04 22.25
C ALA A 444 7.58 -4.36 20.79
N GLY A 445 6.30 -4.66 20.54
CA GLY A 445 5.79 -4.96 19.20
C GLY A 445 6.16 -3.93 18.12
N CYS A 446 5.81 -4.28 16.89
CA CYS A 446 5.96 -3.40 15.74
C CYS A 446 5.16 -2.10 15.94
N TYR A 447 5.75 -0.96 15.55
CA TYR A 447 4.99 0.30 15.45
C TYR A 447 5.36 1.03 14.16
N ASN A 448 4.40 1.31 13.27
CA ASN A 448 4.68 1.71 11.87
C ASN A 448 5.62 0.72 11.13
N GLY A 449 5.64 -0.49 11.63
CA GLY A 449 6.39 -1.63 11.12
C GLY A 449 7.92 -1.59 11.22
N SER A 450 8.44 -0.91 12.26
CA SER A 450 9.82 -1.03 12.75
C SER A 450 9.81 -1.48 14.21
N CYS A 451 10.84 -2.20 14.66
CA CYS A 451 10.96 -2.61 16.06
C CYS A 451 11.64 -1.50 16.93
N TYR A 452 12.16 -0.42 16.32
CA TYR A 452 12.90 0.71 16.91
C TYR A 452 14.05 0.29 17.82
N THR A 453 15.25 0.35 17.24
CA THR A 453 16.52 0.01 17.86
C THR A 453 17.39 1.24 17.96
N PRO A 454 17.95 1.54 19.14
CA PRO A 454 19.08 2.43 19.22
C PRO A 454 20.43 1.68 19.31
N LEU A 455 21.51 2.34 18.89
CA LEU A 455 22.87 1.91 19.13
C LEU A 455 23.33 2.33 20.53
N LEU A 456 23.77 1.37 21.34
CA LEU A 456 24.24 1.52 22.71
C LEU A 456 25.73 1.16 22.81
N ILE A 457 26.50 1.99 23.51
CA ILE A 457 27.93 1.80 23.71
C ILE A 457 28.26 1.72 25.19
N ASP A 458 28.99 0.67 25.57
CA ASP A 458 29.56 0.48 26.91
C ASP A 458 30.85 1.31 27.03
N LEU A 459 30.81 2.37 27.83
CA LEU A 459 31.90 3.36 27.91
C LEU A 459 33.03 2.97 28.86
N GLN A 460 32.83 2.04 29.80
CA GLN A 460 33.88 1.57 30.72
C GLN A 460 34.29 0.12 30.45
N GLY A 461 33.60 -0.59 29.55
CA GLY A 461 33.82 -2.01 29.30
C GLY A 461 33.36 -2.90 30.47
N ASN A 462 32.47 -2.39 31.33
CA ASN A 462 32.00 -3.09 32.54
C ASN A 462 30.66 -3.83 32.29
N GLY A 463 30.14 -3.76 31.07
CA GLY A 463 28.89 -4.38 30.63
C GLY A 463 27.66 -3.48 30.79
N PHE A 464 26.68 -3.72 29.92
CA PHE A 464 25.47 -2.92 29.85
C PHE A 464 24.55 -3.05 31.06
N ARG A 465 23.97 -1.93 31.49
CA ARG A 465 22.98 -1.78 32.55
C ARG A 465 21.75 -1.03 32.03
N LEU A 466 20.72 -1.80 31.68
CA LEU A 466 19.42 -1.29 31.25
C LEU A 466 18.34 -1.60 32.29
N THR A 467 17.26 -0.82 32.29
CA THR A 467 16.08 -1.03 33.15
C THR A 467 15.11 -2.04 32.53
N ASP A 468 14.14 -2.49 33.34
CA ASP A 468 12.89 -3.02 32.78
C ASP A 468 11.95 -1.89 32.31
N LEU A 469 10.77 -2.26 31.84
CA LEU A 469 9.77 -1.31 31.38
C LEU A 469 9.24 -0.40 32.51
N ASN A 470 9.07 -0.94 33.72
CA ASN A 470 8.53 -0.18 34.85
C ASN A 470 9.52 0.88 35.35
N GLY A 471 10.82 0.56 35.33
CA GLY A 471 11.90 1.49 35.63
C GLY A 471 12.34 2.35 34.45
N GLY A 472 11.68 2.24 33.29
CA GLY A 472 11.99 3.01 32.09
C GLY A 472 11.61 4.50 32.15
N ILE A 473 11.84 5.20 31.04
CA ILE A 473 11.50 6.61 30.84
C ILE A 473 10.30 6.77 29.89
N SER A 474 9.70 7.96 29.83
CA SER A 474 8.73 8.31 28.78
C SER A 474 9.44 8.99 27.61
N PHE A 475 9.50 8.35 26.44
CA PHE A 475 10.25 8.84 25.28
C PHE A 475 9.47 8.69 23.96
N ASP A 476 9.65 9.65 23.05
CA ASP A 476 9.10 9.59 21.69
C ASP A 476 10.02 8.77 20.77
N ARG A 477 9.81 7.46 20.76
CA ARG A 477 10.69 6.50 20.05
C ARG A 477 10.64 6.61 18.53
N ASP A 478 9.60 7.20 17.96
CA ASP A 478 9.38 7.24 16.51
C ASP A 478 9.29 8.65 15.92
N GLY A 479 9.39 9.67 16.77
CA GLY A 479 9.25 11.07 16.35
C GLY A 479 7.81 11.39 15.94
N SER A 480 6.82 10.74 16.56
CA SER A 480 5.40 10.97 16.34
C SER A 480 4.83 12.11 17.19
N GLY A 481 5.58 12.56 18.21
CA GLY A 481 5.13 13.47 19.25
C GLY A 481 4.39 12.78 20.40
N VAL A 482 4.32 11.45 20.41
CA VAL A 482 3.70 10.65 21.49
C VAL A 482 4.78 9.90 22.25
N THR A 483 4.97 10.27 23.53
CA THR A 483 5.91 9.57 24.41
C THR A 483 5.32 8.28 24.95
N ARG A 484 6.12 7.22 25.01
CA ARG A 484 5.76 5.94 25.63
C ARG A 484 6.77 5.52 26.67
N GLN A 485 6.30 4.78 27.67
CA GLN A 485 7.17 4.14 28.65
C GLN A 485 8.12 3.18 27.92
N THR A 486 9.42 3.35 28.11
CA THR A 486 10.48 2.65 27.36
C THR A 486 11.60 2.30 28.33
N ALA A 487 12.02 1.04 28.36
CA ALA A 487 13.23 0.62 29.06
C ALA A 487 14.42 1.45 28.56
N TRP A 488 15.35 1.76 29.45
CA TRP A 488 16.40 2.75 29.19
C TRP A 488 17.72 2.35 29.85
N THR A 489 18.78 3.14 29.67
CA THR A 489 19.99 3.01 30.48
C THR A 489 19.63 3.25 31.95
N ALA A 490 20.16 2.46 32.88
CA ALA A 490 19.97 2.73 34.30
C ALA A 490 20.63 4.06 34.70
N SER A 491 20.08 4.76 35.70
CA SER A 491 20.61 6.06 36.18
C SER A 491 22.08 6.04 36.63
N ASP A 492 22.57 4.89 37.11
CA ASP A 492 23.96 4.69 37.51
C ASP A 492 24.83 4.08 36.38
N SER A 493 24.26 3.93 35.18
CA SER A 493 24.95 3.36 34.02
C SER A 493 25.95 4.34 33.43
N ASP A 494 27.04 3.79 32.91
CA ASP A 494 28.00 4.50 32.07
C ASP A 494 27.71 4.32 30.57
N ASP A 495 26.73 3.48 30.22
CA ASP A 495 26.37 3.24 28.84
C ASP A 495 25.80 4.51 28.18
N ALA A 496 26.05 4.65 26.88
CA ALA A 496 25.60 5.82 26.13
C ALA A 496 24.92 5.45 24.81
N TRP A 497 23.85 6.17 24.48
CA TRP A 497 23.22 6.10 23.16
C TRP A 497 24.04 6.85 22.13
N LEU A 498 24.25 6.25 20.95
CA LEU A 498 24.83 6.95 19.81
C LEU A 498 23.75 7.78 19.11
N VAL A 499 23.98 9.09 19.03
CA VAL A 499 22.99 10.06 18.60
C VAL A 499 23.56 11.08 17.62
N LEU A 500 22.67 11.70 16.84
CA LEU A 500 22.94 12.84 15.99
C LEU A 500 21.77 13.79 16.06
N ASP A 501 22.03 15.01 16.54
CA ASP A 501 21.07 16.12 16.42
C ASP A 501 20.89 16.43 14.92
N ARG A 502 19.72 16.08 14.39
CA ARG A 502 19.45 16.18 12.95
C ARG A 502 18.82 17.50 12.58
N ASN A 503 18.12 18.13 13.51
CA ASN A 503 17.37 19.35 13.27
C ASN A 503 18.15 20.61 13.73
N GLY A 504 19.30 20.44 14.37
CA GLY A 504 20.21 21.49 14.83
C GLY A 504 19.70 22.23 16.06
N ASN A 505 18.79 21.64 16.85
CA ASN A 505 18.18 22.29 18.02
C ASN A 505 19.00 22.12 19.32
N SER A 506 20.17 21.45 19.25
CA SER A 506 21.07 21.15 20.36
C SER A 506 20.49 20.22 21.43
N MET A 507 19.42 19.50 21.11
CA MET A 507 18.80 18.48 21.95
C MET A 507 18.64 17.19 21.14
N ILE A 508 18.50 16.06 21.84
CA ILE A 508 18.03 14.81 21.27
C ILE A 508 16.63 14.60 21.82
N ASP A 509 15.62 14.88 21.00
CA ASP A 509 14.24 14.99 21.47
C ASP A 509 13.33 13.84 21.03
N ASN A 510 13.76 13.01 20.08
CA ASN A 510 13.02 11.84 19.63
C ASN A 510 13.90 10.76 18.97
N GLY A 511 13.31 9.60 18.70
CA GLY A 511 13.98 8.43 18.12
C GLY A 511 14.58 8.61 16.73
N LYS A 512 14.22 9.65 15.97
CA LYS A 512 14.86 9.95 14.67
C LYS A 512 16.32 10.41 14.82
N GLU A 513 16.68 10.84 16.03
CA GLU A 513 18.00 11.36 16.39
C GLU A 513 18.87 10.30 17.09
N LEU A 514 18.30 9.14 17.41
CA LEU A 514 19.03 7.94 17.80
C LEU A 514 19.41 7.14 16.54
N PHE A 515 20.59 6.51 16.55
CA PHE A 515 21.01 5.63 15.45
C PHE A 515 20.40 4.23 15.57
N GLY A 516 19.81 3.72 14.50
CA GLY A 516 18.94 2.55 14.55
C GLY A 516 18.43 2.01 13.22
N ASP A 517 17.52 1.04 13.30
CA ASP A 517 16.70 0.52 12.19
C ASP A 517 15.81 1.58 11.53
N SER A 518 15.36 2.58 12.30
CA SER A 518 14.55 3.70 11.79
C SER A 518 15.38 4.86 11.25
N THR A 519 16.70 4.84 11.41
CA THR A 519 17.57 5.86 10.82
C THR A 519 17.58 5.71 9.29
N PRO A 520 17.54 6.83 8.50
CA PRO A 520 17.64 6.75 7.05
C PRO A 520 18.84 5.93 6.59
N GLN A 521 18.57 4.86 5.86
CA GLN A 521 19.54 3.87 5.41
C GLN A 521 19.01 3.16 4.15
N PRO A 522 19.86 2.45 3.39
CA PRO A 522 19.41 1.68 2.25
C PRO A 522 18.40 0.61 2.67
N VAL A 523 17.42 0.36 1.82
CA VAL A 523 16.44 -0.70 2.08
C VAL A 523 17.17 -2.04 2.22
N SER A 524 17.00 -2.68 3.37
CA SER A 524 17.61 -3.98 3.68
C SER A 524 16.60 -4.89 4.39
N PRO A 525 16.77 -6.23 4.33
CA PRO A 525 15.88 -7.16 5.03
C PRO A 525 15.94 -7.06 6.56
N ARG A 526 17.00 -6.45 7.09
CA ARG A 526 17.31 -6.34 8.52
C ARG A 526 17.92 -4.96 8.78
N PRO A 527 17.14 -3.87 8.64
CA PRO A 527 17.63 -2.52 8.93
C PRO A 527 18.15 -2.48 10.37
N ASN A 528 19.22 -1.73 10.59
CA ASN A 528 19.89 -1.60 11.88
C ASN A 528 20.81 -0.36 11.88
N GLY A 529 21.23 0.08 13.06
CA GLY A 529 22.04 1.28 13.22
C GLY A 529 23.40 1.21 12.54
N PHE A 530 23.99 0.03 12.34
CA PHE A 530 25.28 -0.11 11.65
C PHE A 530 25.16 0.14 10.14
N LEU A 531 24.09 -0.36 9.52
CA LEU A 531 23.78 -0.05 8.12
C LEU A 531 23.50 1.44 7.92
N ALA A 532 22.85 2.09 8.90
CA ALA A 532 22.65 3.53 8.88
C ALA A 532 23.97 4.32 9.03
N LEU A 533 24.87 3.90 9.92
CA LEU A 533 26.19 4.52 10.06
C LEU A 533 27.03 4.35 8.78
N ALA A 534 26.93 3.19 8.11
CA ALA A 534 27.69 2.90 6.90
C ALA A 534 27.38 3.84 5.73
N GLU A 535 26.22 4.51 5.74
CA GLU A 535 25.95 5.56 4.76
C GLU A 535 26.92 6.74 4.89
N PHE A 536 27.34 7.06 6.12
CA PHE A 536 28.22 8.18 6.43
C PHE A 536 29.70 7.91 6.21
N ASP A 537 30.09 6.66 5.99
CA ASP A 537 31.43 6.29 5.52
C ASP A 537 31.57 6.47 3.99
N LYS A 538 30.46 6.66 3.26
CA LYS A 538 30.56 6.83 1.81
C LYS A 538 31.26 8.14 1.43
N THR A 539 32.21 8.02 0.50
CA THR A 539 32.98 9.15 -0.06
C THR A 539 32.12 10.31 -0.56
N VAL A 540 30.93 10.04 -1.11
CA VAL A 540 30.00 11.05 -1.62
C VAL A 540 29.50 12.03 -0.55
N ILE A 541 29.49 11.63 0.73
CA ILE A 541 29.06 12.50 1.83
C ILE A 541 30.17 12.78 2.85
N GLY A 542 31.43 12.63 2.43
CA GLY A 542 32.60 13.01 3.20
C GLY A 542 33.16 11.92 4.12
N GLY A 543 32.79 10.66 3.91
CA GLY A 543 33.52 9.51 4.46
C GLY A 543 34.65 9.04 3.53
N ASN A 544 35.22 7.87 3.80
CA ASN A 544 36.36 7.34 3.07
C ASN A 544 36.23 5.88 2.56
N ASP A 545 35.09 5.23 2.81
CA ASP A 545 34.72 3.87 2.37
C ASP A 545 35.65 2.77 2.93
N ASP A 546 36.19 2.95 4.15
CA ASP A 546 37.09 2.00 4.79
C ASP A 546 36.41 1.04 5.79
N GLY A 547 35.09 1.16 5.94
CA GLY A 547 34.29 0.32 6.81
C GLY A 547 34.35 0.73 8.28
N MET A 548 34.82 1.93 8.60
CA MET A 548 34.80 2.49 9.95
C MET A 548 34.23 3.91 9.94
N ILE A 549 33.72 4.34 11.10
CA ILE A 549 33.46 5.75 11.36
C ILE A 549 34.50 6.25 12.35
N ASP A 550 35.37 7.14 11.90
CA ASP A 550 36.41 7.78 12.71
C ASP A 550 36.69 9.23 12.31
N SER A 551 37.73 9.83 12.88
CA SER A 551 38.10 11.24 12.63
C SER A 551 38.34 11.63 11.16
N ARG A 552 38.47 10.64 10.25
CA ARG A 552 38.63 10.83 8.81
C ARG A 552 37.28 11.01 8.10
N ASP A 553 36.16 10.75 8.77
CA ASP A 553 34.81 10.89 8.24
C ASP A 553 34.14 12.16 8.74
N ALA A 554 33.51 12.90 7.82
CA ALA A 554 32.89 14.19 8.12
C ALA A 554 31.81 14.12 9.22
N ILE A 555 31.14 12.96 9.38
CA ILE A 555 30.10 12.78 10.40
C ILE A 555 30.66 12.70 11.82
N TYR A 556 31.91 12.25 11.99
CA TYR A 556 32.44 11.83 13.29
C TYR A 556 32.41 12.96 14.33
N THR A 557 32.74 14.19 13.94
CA THR A 557 32.70 15.36 14.83
C THR A 557 31.29 15.81 15.19
N SER A 558 30.28 15.36 14.45
CA SER A 558 28.87 15.70 14.68
C SER A 558 28.15 14.67 15.56
N LEU A 559 28.64 13.43 15.60
CA LEU A 559 28.12 12.39 16.47
C LEU A 559 28.30 12.76 17.95
N ARG A 560 27.32 12.37 18.76
CA ARG A 560 27.36 12.50 20.22
C ARG A 560 27.03 11.18 20.89
N LEU A 561 27.44 11.09 22.14
CA LEU A 561 27.11 10.03 23.10
C LEU A 561 26.19 10.66 24.14
N TRP A 562 24.97 10.16 24.24
CA TRP A 562 24.01 10.61 25.25
C TRP A 562 24.02 9.65 26.44
N THR A 563 24.48 10.15 27.58
CA THR A 563 24.41 9.48 28.89
C THR A 563 23.34 10.16 29.73
N ASP A 564 22.15 9.56 29.81
CA ASP A 564 21.02 10.08 30.61
C ASP A 564 21.24 9.80 32.11
N THR A 565 21.97 10.70 32.77
CA THR A 565 22.46 10.50 34.13
C THR A 565 21.39 10.76 35.19
N ASN A 566 20.43 11.61 34.88
CA ASN A 566 19.31 11.91 35.78
C ASN A 566 18.07 11.01 35.50
N HIS A 567 18.14 10.20 34.43
CA HIS A 567 17.14 9.21 34.03
C HIS A 567 15.77 9.82 33.74
N ASN A 568 15.74 11.00 33.12
CA ASN A 568 14.51 11.73 32.83
C ASN A 568 14.06 11.62 31.36
N GLY A 569 14.89 11.04 30.48
CA GLY A 569 14.59 10.89 29.06
C GLY A 569 14.67 12.16 28.24
N ILE A 570 15.22 13.24 28.79
CA ILE A 570 15.38 14.54 28.16
C ILE A 570 16.88 14.80 28.01
N SER A 571 17.33 14.97 26.77
CA SER A 571 18.73 15.25 26.51
C SER A 571 19.12 16.66 26.96
N GLU A 572 20.02 16.74 27.93
CA GLU A 572 20.56 18.00 28.45
C GLU A 572 22.01 18.23 27.96
N PRO A 573 22.47 19.49 27.83
CA PRO A 573 23.83 19.78 27.34
C PRO A 573 24.95 19.12 28.16
N GLY A 574 24.73 18.87 29.45
CA GLY A 574 25.69 18.18 30.32
C GLY A 574 25.79 16.68 30.08
N GLU A 575 24.83 16.09 29.37
CA GLU A 575 24.69 14.65 29.10
C GLU A 575 25.16 14.24 27.71
N LEU A 576 25.40 15.21 26.84
CA LEU A 576 25.87 15.01 25.47
C LEU A 576 27.38 15.18 25.39
N HIS A 577 28.07 14.11 25.03
CA HIS A 577 29.52 14.08 24.91
C HIS A 577 29.97 13.77 23.50
N SER A 578 31.11 14.31 23.07
CA SER A 578 31.74 13.87 21.81
C SER A 578 32.35 12.48 21.96
N LEU A 579 32.45 11.71 20.87
CA LEU A 579 33.08 10.39 20.85
C LEU A 579 34.53 10.46 21.37
N ALA A 580 35.32 11.41 20.85
CA ALA A 580 36.70 11.64 21.26
C ALA A 580 36.83 11.95 22.77
N SER A 581 35.93 12.76 23.33
CA SER A 581 35.95 13.09 24.77
C SER A 581 35.67 11.89 25.69
N ARG A 582 35.08 10.82 25.16
CA ARG A 582 34.83 9.55 25.88
C ARG A 582 35.77 8.42 25.43
N GLY A 583 36.83 8.76 24.70
CA GLY A 583 37.87 7.81 24.28
C GLY A 583 37.43 6.82 23.19
N ILE A 584 36.41 7.17 22.41
CA ILE A 584 35.99 6.39 21.23
C ILE A 584 36.70 6.95 20.01
N GLU A 585 37.68 6.21 19.48
CA GLU A 585 38.42 6.63 18.28
C GLU A 585 37.71 6.20 17.01
N SER A 586 37.20 4.96 16.96
CA SER A 586 36.44 4.49 15.81
C SER A 586 35.36 3.46 16.15
N ILE A 587 34.34 3.40 15.29
CA ILE A 587 33.27 2.41 15.31
C ILE A 587 33.37 1.56 14.04
N ASP A 588 33.52 0.25 14.19
CA ASP A 588 33.54 -0.70 13.08
C ASP A 588 32.12 -0.85 12.50
N LEU A 589 31.98 -0.83 11.17
CA LEU A 589 30.70 -1.03 10.48
C LEU A 589 30.42 -2.50 10.19
N THR A 590 31.42 -3.37 10.36
CA THR A 590 31.25 -4.82 10.25
C THR A 590 30.61 -5.39 11.52
N TYR A 591 29.29 -5.55 11.47
CA TYR A 591 28.54 -6.08 12.60
C TYR A 591 28.31 -7.60 12.50
N LYS A 592 28.07 -8.22 13.66
CA LYS A 592 27.68 -9.62 13.78
C LYS A 592 26.38 -9.74 14.56
N GLU A 593 25.63 -10.79 14.23
CA GLU A 593 24.47 -11.19 14.99
C GLU A 593 24.88 -11.62 16.41
N SER A 594 24.14 -11.12 17.39
CA SER A 594 24.16 -11.43 18.81
C SER A 594 22.76 -11.90 19.23
N ARG A 595 22.74 -12.85 20.15
CA ARG A 595 21.51 -13.43 20.71
C ARG A 595 21.41 -13.17 22.22
N ARG A 596 22.16 -12.18 22.71
CA ARG A 596 22.23 -11.83 24.13
C ARG A 596 20.98 -11.07 24.55
N ARG A 597 20.39 -11.45 25.67
CA ARG A 597 19.41 -10.64 26.41
C ARG A 597 19.91 -10.35 27.80
N ASP A 598 19.48 -9.24 28.37
CA ASP A 598 19.68 -8.99 29.80
C ASP A 598 18.59 -9.68 30.66
N SER A 599 18.66 -9.47 31.97
CA SER A 599 17.70 -10.01 32.94
C SER A 599 16.32 -9.36 32.85
N HIS A 600 16.20 -8.20 32.22
CA HIS A 600 14.95 -7.45 32.12
C HIS A 600 14.18 -7.83 30.86
N GLY A 601 14.86 -8.32 29.83
CA GLY A 601 14.28 -8.76 28.56
C GLY A 601 14.77 -7.98 27.35
N ASN A 602 15.58 -6.93 27.53
CA ASN A 602 16.12 -6.14 26.43
C ASN A 602 17.07 -7.00 25.58
N TRP A 603 17.01 -6.86 24.26
CA TRP A 603 17.73 -7.74 23.33
C TRP A 603 18.84 -7.02 22.56
N PHE A 604 20.06 -7.43 22.83
CA PHE A 604 21.30 -6.97 22.20
C PHE A 604 21.55 -7.75 20.90
N ARG A 605 21.07 -7.22 19.78
CA ARG A 605 20.91 -8.00 18.54
C ARG A 605 22.10 -7.98 17.61
N TYR A 606 22.61 -6.82 17.26
CA TYR A 606 23.79 -6.72 16.40
C TYR A 606 24.88 -6.08 17.22
N ARG A 607 26.13 -6.47 16.96
CA ARG A 607 27.27 -5.87 17.62
C ARG A 607 28.40 -5.64 16.65
N ALA A 608 29.10 -4.54 16.85
CA ALA A 608 30.34 -4.24 16.17
C ALA A 608 31.39 -3.78 17.17
N LYS A 609 32.65 -3.77 16.75
CA LYS A 609 33.76 -3.38 17.61
C LYS A 609 33.82 -1.87 17.74
N VAL A 610 34.24 -1.41 18.91
CA VAL A 610 34.64 -0.04 19.15
C VAL A 610 36.12 -0.04 19.47
N ASN A 611 36.88 0.79 18.78
CA ASN A 611 38.28 0.99 19.09
C ASN A 611 38.40 2.19 20.03
N SER A 612 38.99 1.93 21.19
CA SER A 612 39.48 2.94 22.10
C SER A 612 41.00 2.97 22.00
N GLY A 613 41.60 4.16 21.88
CA GLY A 613 43.07 4.33 21.88
C GLY A 613 43.76 3.89 23.18
N ASP A 614 42.98 3.46 24.18
CA ASP A 614 43.45 2.96 25.46
C ASP A 614 43.57 1.42 25.46
N PRO A 615 44.79 0.87 25.69
CA PRO A 615 45.01 -0.56 25.85
C PRO A 615 44.17 -1.25 26.93
N ALA A 616 43.73 -0.52 27.96
CA ALA A 616 42.87 -1.06 29.02
C ALA A 616 41.45 -1.41 28.55
N HIS A 617 41.08 -0.93 27.36
CA HIS A 617 39.72 -1.00 26.82
C HIS A 617 39.64 -1.73 25.48
N ILE A 618 40.67 -2.52 25.14
CA ILE A 618 40.68 -3.39 23.96
C ILE A 618 39.48 -4.34 23.99
N GLY A 619 38.63 -4.26 22.96
CA GLY A 619 37.49 -5.16 22.79
C GLY A 619 36.14 -4.65 23.28
N ARG A 620 35.98 -3.32 23.45
CA ARG A 620 34.66 -2.68 23.63
C ARG A 620 33.73 -2.97 22.44
N TRP A 621 32.44 -2.96 22.74
CA TRP A 621 31.38 -3.26 21.77
C TRP A 621 30.35 -2.15 21.76
N VAL A 622 29.83 -1.89 20.56
CA VAL A 622 28.58 -1.18 20.34
C VAL A 622 27.52 -2.22 19.99
N TYR A 623 26.30 -2.05 20.49
CA TYR A 623 25.18 -2.93 20.20
C TYR A 623 24.01 -2.18 19.63
N ASP A 624 23.35 -2.81 18.68
CA ASP A 624 22.00 -2.46 18.25
C ASP A 624 21.01 -3.20 19.16
N VAL A 625 20.20 -2.45 19.90
CA VAL A 625 19.43 -2.96 21.04
C VAL A 625 17.93 -2.79 20.80
N TRP A 626 17.17 -3.86 20.97
CA TRP A 626 15.72 -3.78 21.13
C TRP A 626 15.37 -3.59 22.60
N LEU A 627 14.70 -2.48 22.88
CA LEU A 627 14.24 -2.11 24.22
C LEU A 627 12.80 -2.58 24.43
N LEU A 628 12.50 -2.92 25.68
CA LEU A 628 11.10 -3.05 26.12
C LEU A 628 10.42 -1.69 26.06
N ALA A 629 9.18 -1.64 25.63
CA ALA A 629 8.36 -0.43 25.63
C ALA A 629 6.88 -0.76 25.78
N ALA A 630 6.10 0.21 26.24
CA ALA A 630 4.66 0.13 26.27
C ALA A 630 4.10 0.22 24.82
N PRO A 631 2.94 -0.39 24.54
CA PRO A 631 2.24 -0.28 23.26
C PRO A 631 1.90 1.16 22.84
#